data_AF-A0A388PR06-F1
#
_entry.id   AF-A0A388PR06-F1
#
_cell.length_a   1.000
_cell.length_b   1.000
_cell.length_c   1.000
_cell.angle_alpha   90.00
_cell.angle_beta   90.00
_cell.angle_gamma   90.00
#
_symmetry.space_group_name_H-M   'P 1'
#
loop_
_entity.id
_entity.type
_entity.pdbx_description
1 polymer ?
#
loop_
_entity_poly.entity_id
_entity_poly.type
_entity_poly.pdbx_seq_one_letter_code
_entity_poly.pdbx_strand_id
1 'polypeptide(L)'
;MTSDAQLAALERLLDDPSPVVRQAVAAHVKAAGTAGILWLEKLAAKAELAPHAHSLLADLRTVEAAAQTFLTYLRAGPIDLEEACLLLERVATPSLPPSAYTAELDRLADRTRELIAEPLELRAKCRLLCRVLFGEEGYRGAQESSPRPPPPCCPRSSRPGAASPSRSA
;
A
#
# COMPACT_ATOMS: atom_id res chain seq x y z
N MET A 1 1.60 -0.28 -30.52
CA MET A 1 2.75 0.57 -30.12
C MET A 1 2.33 2.01 -30.29
N THR A 2 2.25 2.77 -29.20
CA THR A 2 1.91 4.19 -29.20
C THR A 2 3.07 4.97 -29.83
N SER A 3 2.83 5.88 -30.77
CA SER A 3 3.91 6.64 -31.41
C SER A 3 4.44 7.74 -30.48
N ASP A 4 5.68 8.20 -30.68
CA ASP A 4 6.26 9.28 -29.87
C ASP A 4 5.44 10.58 -29.95
N ALA A 5 4.88 10.87 -31.14
CA ALA A 5 3.99 12.01 -31.33
C ALA A 5 2.71 11.89 -30.48
N GLN A 6 2.17 10.68 -30.34
CA GLN A 6 1.00 10.43 -29.52
C GLN A 6 1.31 10.52 -28.02
N LEU A 7 2.49 10.06 -27.57
CA LEU A 7 2.93 10.24 -26.19
C LEU A 7 3.14 11.72 -25.85
N ALA A 8 3.74 12.50 -26.75
CA ALA A 8 3.90 13.94 -26.57
C ALA A 8 2.55 14.68 -26.52
N ALA A 9 1.57 14.24 -27.30
CA ALA A 9 0.20 14.79 -27.22
C ALA A 9 -0.46 14.47 -25.87
N LEU A 10 -0.36 13.22 -25.39
CA LEU A 10 -0.90 12.82 -24.09
C LEU A 10 -0.23 13.56 -22.92
N GLU A 11 1.08 13.80 -23.00
CA GLU A 11 1.82 14.56 -21.99
C GLU A 11 1.29 15.98 -21.84
N ARG A 12 0.96 16.66 -22.96
CA ARG A 12 0.39 18.02 -22.96
C ARG A 12 -1.06 18.12 -22.52
N LEU A 13 -1.74 16.98 -22.39
CA LEU A 13 -3.15 16.91 -21.96
C LEU A 13 -3.27 16.53 -20.47
N LEU A 14 -2.16 16.28 -19.79
CA LEU A 14 -2.15 15.79 -18.41
C LEU A 14 -2.60 16.87 -17.41
N ASP A 15 -2.27 18.13 -17.70
CA ASP A 15 -2.64 19.32 -16.93
C ASP A 15 -3.96 19.96 -17.40
N ASP A 16 -4.64 19.35 -18.39
CA ASP A 16 -5.89 19.88 -18.93
C ASP A 16 -6.99 19.92 -17.84
N PRO A 17 -7.64 21.08 -17.62
CA PRO A 17 -8.66 21.21 -16.59
C PRO A 17 -9.96 20.45 -16.91
N SER A 18 -10.21 20.09 -18.17
CA SER A 18 -11.42 19.42 -18.64
C SER A 18 -11.53 18.00 -18.08
N PRO A 19 -12.58 17.67 -17.32
CA PRO A 19 -12.79 16.31 -16.80
C PRO A 19 -12.88 15.25 -17.90
N VAL A 20 -13.44 15.62 -19.06
CA VAL A 20 -13.60 14.71 -20.21
C VAL A 20 -12.23 14.37 -20.82
N VAL A 21 -11.34 15.35 -20.93
CA VAL A 21 -9.97 15.15 -21.43
C VAL A 21 -9.18 14.27 -20.46
N ARG A 22 -9.24 14.56 -19.15
CA ARG A 22 -8.57 13.73 -18.14
C ARG A 22 -9.06 12.29 -18.14
N GLN A 23 -10.37 12.06 -18.27
CA GLN A 23 -10.92 10.71 -18.38
C GLN A 23 -10.44 9.98 -19.65
N ALA A 24 -10.34 10.68 -20.78
CA ALA A 24 -9.83 10.10 -22.01
C ALA A 24 -8.34 9.70 -21.89
N VAL A 25 -7.52 10.56 -21.27
CA VAL A 25 -6.12 10.24 -20.97
C VAL A 25 -6.03 9.03 -20.02
N ALA A 26 -6.84 9.01 -18.95
CA ALA A 26 -6.92 7.87 -18.02
C ALA A 26 -7.26 6.56 -18.75
N ALA A 27 -8.28 6.58 -19.62
CA ALA A 27 -8.68 5.43 -20.40
C ALA A 27 -7.55 4.93 -21.31
N HIS A 28 -6.79 5.84 -21.91
CA HIS A 28 -5.64 5.49 -22.74
C HIS A 28 -4.52 4.84 -21.93
N VAL A 29 -4.19 5.41 -20.76
CA VAL A 29 -3.18 4.85 -19.84
C VAL A 29 -3.62 3.47 -19.35
N LYS A 30 -4.89 3.31 -18.98
CA LYS A 30 -5.46 2.04 -18.53
C LYS A 30 -5.40 0.97 -19.62
N ALA A 31 -5.73 1.33 -20.87
CA ALA A 31 -5.66 0.42 -22.01
C ALA A 31 -4.22 -0.02 -22.34
N ALA A 32 -3.22 0.84 -22.06
CA ALA A 32 -1.81 0.51 -22.23
C ALA A 32 -1.23 -0.37 -21.10
N GLY A 33 -1.99 -0.62 -20.02
CA GLY A 33 -1.58 -1.46 -18.89
C GLY A 33 -0.29 -0.96 -18.23
N THR A 34 0.60 -1.90 -17.86
CA THR A 34 1.87 -1.59 -17.19
C THR A 34 2.73 -0.57 -17.95
N ALA A 35 2.73 -0.61 -19.28
CA ALA A 35 3.50 0.36 -20.08
C ALA A 35 2.97 1.79 -19.92
N GLY A 36 1.65 1.95 -19.80
CA GLY A 36 1.02 3.23 -19.50
C GLY A 36 1.37 3.75 -18.11
N ILE A 37 1.38 2.86 -17.11
CA ILE A 37 1.76 3.20 -15.72
C ILE A 37 3.23 3.65 -15.66
N LEU A 38 4.16 2.88 -16.24
CA LEU A 38 5.58 3.24 -16.29
C LEU A 38 5.83 4.55 -17.05
N TRP A 39 5.05 4.85 -18.09
CA TRP A 39 5.11 6.14 -18.77
C TRP A 39 4.65 7.28 -17.85
N LEU A 40 3.53 7.10 -17.14
CA LEU A 40 2.99 8.09 -16.22
C LEU A 40 3.93 8.32 -15.01
N GLU A 41 4.62 7.29 -14.53
CA GLU A 41 5.68 7.39 -13.52
C GLU A 41 6.86 8.25 -13.99
N LYS A 42 7.30 8.11 -15.25
CA LYS A 42 8.34 8.97 -15.81
C LYS A 42 7.91 10.44 -15.85
N LEU A 43 6.62 10.69 -16.07
CA LEU A 43 6.06 12.05 -15.99
C LEU A 43 5.96 12.54 -14.56
N ALA A 44 5.68 11.66 -13.59
CA ALA A 44 5.65 12.00 -12.18
C ALA A 44 7.01 12.48 -11.63
N ALA A 45 8.12 12.13 -12.30
CA ALA A 45 9.46 12.64 -11.99
C ALA A 45 9.71 14.07 -12.50
N LYS A 46 8.87 14.61 -13.39
CA LYS A 46 8.97 15.99 -13.90
C LYS A 46 8.18 16.91 -12.97
N ALA A 47 8.84 17.90 -12.37
CA ALA A 47 8.24 18.77 -11.35
C ALA A 47 6.89 19.38 -11.76
N GLU A 48 6.78 19.89 -12.99
CA GLU A 48 5.56 20.52 -13.52
C GLU A 48 4.38 19.55 -13.67
N LEU A 49 4.66 18.28 -14.00
CA LEU A 49 3.63 17.27 -14.26
C LEU A 49 3.37 16.36 -13.05
N ALA A 50 4.23 16.42 -12.03
CA ALA A 50 4.16 15.55 -10.88
C ALA A 50 2.78 15.54 -10.19
N PRO A 51 2.14 16.69 -9.89
CA PRO A 51 0.83 16.68 -9.24
C PRO A 51 -0.25 15.98 -10.09
N HIS A 52 -0.25 16.26 -11.39
CA HIS A 52 -1.22 15.71 -12.34
C HIS A 52 -1.01 14.21 -12.57
N ALA A 53 0.24 13.78 -12.72
CA ALA A 53 0.59 12.38 -12.90
C ALA A 53 0.22 11.55 -11.65
N HIS A 54 0.52 12.04 -10.45
CA HIS A 54 0.14 11.35 -9.21
C HIS A 54 -1.37 11.28 -9.02
N SER A 55 -2.11 12.36 -9.33
CA SER A 55 -3.57 12.35 -9.30
C SER A 55 -4.14 11.30 -10.24
N LEU A 56 -3.63 11.22 -11.46
CA LEU A 56 -4.10 10.26 -12.46
C LEU A 56 -3.76 8.81 -12.06
N LEU A 57 -2.57 8.56 -11.51
CA LEU A 57 -2.21 7.24 -10.95
C LEU A 57 -3.18 6.80 -9.86
N ALA A 58 -3.55 7.70 -8.95
CA ALA A 58 -4.51 7.41 -7.89
C ALA A 58 -5.92 7.09 -8.45
N ASP A 59 -6.34 7.79 -9.50
CA ASP A 59 -7.64 7.58 -10.15
C ASP A 59 -7.74 6.28 -10.95
N LEU A 60 -6.63 5.79 -11.50
CA LEU A 60 -6.61 4.59 -12.34
C LEU A 60 -7.01 3.32 -11.59
N ARG A 61 -6.78 3.27 -10.26
CA ARG A 61 -7.14 2.15 -9.38
C ARG A 61 -6.74 0.79 -9.97
N THR A 62 -5.50 0.68 -10.44
CA THR A 62 -4.89 -0.59 -10.82
C THR A 62 -3.96 -1.09 -9.72
N VAL A 63 -3.63 -2.38 -9.75
CA VAL A 63 -2.69 -2.99 -8.79
C VAL A 63 -1.32 -2.33 -8.87
N GLU A 64 -0.83 -2.07 -10.09
CA GLU A 64 0.47 -1.45 -10.33
C GLU A 64 0.50 -0.01 -9.83
N ALA A 65 -0.54 0.77 -10.12
CA ALA A 65 -0.65 2.14 -9.66
C ALA A 65 -0.74 2.21 -8.13
N ALA A 66 -1.54 1.35 -7.49
CA ALA A 66 -1.66 1.29 -6.05
C ALA A 66 -0.33 0.90 -5.36
N ALA A 67 0.37 -0.11 -5.90
CA ALA A 67 1.70 -0.50 -5.41
C ALA A 67 2.69 0.66 -5.50
N GLN A 68 2.68 1.41 -6.60
CA GLN A 68 3.56 2.54 -6.77
C GLN A 68 3.20 3.70 -5.84
N THR A 69 1.92 4.04 -5.68
CA THR A 69 1.47 5.05 -4.71
C THR A 69 1.94 4.69 -3.30
N PHE A 70 1.82 3.43 -2.90
CA PHE A 70 2.32 2.95 -1.61
C PHE A 70 3.84 3.12 -1.47
N LEU A 71 4.63 2.71 -2.47
CA LEU A 71 6.09 2.86 -2.45
C LEU A 71 6.53 4.33 -2.43
N THR A 72 5.84 5.21 -3.17
CA THR A 72 6.11 6.65 -3.16
C THR A 72 5.81 7.24 -1.78
N TYR A 73 4.69 6.86 -1.17
CA TYR A 73 4.33 7.29 0.18
C TYR A 73 5.38 6.91 1.22
N LEU A 74 5.84 5.65 1.20
CA LEU A 74 6.90 5.17 2.11
C LEU A 74 8.24 5.91 1.98
N ARG A 75 8.51 6.53 0.82
CA ARG A 75 9.74 7.29 0.56
C ARG A 75 9.62 8.78 0.90
N ALA A 76 8.41 9.28 1.14
CA ALA A 76 8.13 10.71 1.26
C ALA A 76 8.50 11.32 2.64
N GLY A 77 8.75 10.50 3.66
CA GLY A 77 9.18 10.97 4.99
C GLY A 77 8.37 10.33 6.13
N PRO A 78 7.90 11.11 7.12
CA PRO A 78 7.11 10.58 8.24
C PRO A 78 5.88 9.81 7.75
N ILE A 79 5.63 8.66 8.37
CA ILE A 79 4.59 7.72 7.96
C ILE A 79 3.41 7.84 8.93
N ASP A 80 2.24 8.14 8.39
CA ASP A 80 0.96 7.87 9.06
C ASP A 80 0.61 6.39 8.85
N LEU A 81 0.42 5.66 9.95
CA LEU A 81 0.16 4.24 9.91
C LEU A 81 -1.20 3.91 9.27
N GLU A 82 -2.22 4.76 9.47
CA GLU A 82 -3.55 4.55 8.91
C GLU A 82 -3.49 4.62 7.38
N GLU A 83 -2.89 5.69 6.85
CA GLU A 83 -2.71 5.88 5.41
C GLU A 83 -1.82 4.78 4.82
N ALA A 84 -0.74 4.40 5.50
CA ALA A 84 0.12 3.31 5.05
C ALA A 84 -0.64 1.97 4.95
N CYS A 85 -1.47 1.64 5.93
CA CYS A 85 -2.29 0.42 5.91
C CYS A 85 -3.34 0.46 4.79
N LEU A 86 -4.00 1.60 4.60
CA LEU A 86 -4.96 1.80 3.51
C LEU A 86 -4.30 1.62 2.14
N LEU A 87 -3.13 2.23 1.92
CA LEU A 87 -2.38 2.13 0.67
C LEU A 87 -1.88 0.71 0.42
N LEU A 88 -1.44 0.00 1.47
CA LEU A 88 -1.05 -1.39 1.37
C LEU A 88 -2.22 -2.28 0.93
N GLU A 89 -3.40 -2.13 1.54
CA GLU A 89 -4.56 -2.94 1.13
C GLU A 89 -5.04 -2.61 -0.28
N ARG A 90 -4.86 -1.37 -0.73
CA ARG A 90 -5.16 -0.99 -2.11
C ARG A 90 -4.30 -1.73 -3.14
N VAL A 91 -3.14 -2.25 -2.76
CA VAL A 91 -2.36 -3.13 -3.65
C VAL A 91 -3.14 -4.40 -3.96
N ALA A 92 -3.81 -5.00 -2.96
CA ALA A 92 -4.65 -6.18 -3.15
C ALA A 92 -6.06 -5.82 -3.68
N THR A 93 -6.61 -4.69 -3.25
CA THR A 93 -7.96 -4.22 -3.57
C THR A 93 -7.94 -2.75 -4.04
N PRO A 94 -7.55 -2.47 -5.31
CA PRO A 94 -7.39 -1.09 -5.79
C PRO A 94 -8.65 -0.21 -5.74
N SER A 95 -9.84 -0.83 -5.71
CA SER A 95 -11.12 -0.13 -5.62
C SER A 95 -11.49 0.33 -4.21
N LEU A 96 -10.70 -0.02 -3.18
CA LEU A 96 -10.97 0.33 -1.79
C LEU A 96 -11.10 1.86 -1.64
N PRO A 97 -12.16 2.38 -1.00
CA PRO A 97 -12.36 3.82 -0.87
C PRO A 97 -11.39 4.42 0.16
N PRO A 98 -11.05 5.71 0.05
CA PRO A 98 -10.14 6.37 1.01
C PRO A 98 -10.64 6.30 2.45
N SER A 99 -11.95 6.37 2.65
CA SER A 99 -12.58 6.40 3.97
C SER A 99 -12.78 5.02 4.62
N ALA A 100 -12.33 3.93 3.97
CA ALA A 100 -12.61 2.57 4.44
C ALA A 100 -12.08 2.32 5.86
N TYR A 101 -10.87 2.80 6.14
CA TYR A 101 -10.20 2.59 7.43
C TYR A 101 -10.67 3.62 8.46
N THR A 102 -10.68 4.90 8.08
CA THR A 102 -11.09 5.99 8.95
C THR A 102 -12.49 5.76 9.51
N ALA A 103 -13.46 5.37 8.68
CA ALA A 103 -14.83 5.16 9.13
C ALA A 103 -14.96 4.03 10.16
N GLU A 104 -14.23 2.92 9.97
CA GLU A 104 -14.23 1.82 10.94
C GLU A 104 -13.49 2.18 12.22
N LEU A 105 -12.34 2.84 12.13
CA LEU A 105 -11.60 3.29 13.30
C LEU A 105 -12.39 4.31 14.12
N ASP A 106 -13.09 5.23 13.47
CA ASP A 106 -13.99 6.20 14.11
C ASP A 106 -15.14 5.49 14.81
N ARG A 107 -15.80 4.52 14.15
CA ARG A 107 -16.86 3.69 14.76
C ARG A 107 -16.37 3.00 16.04
N LEU A 108 -15.19 2.41 16.01
CA LEU A 108 -14.59 1.72 17.16
C LEU A 108 -14.21 2.70 18.28
N ALA A 109 -13.72 3.88 17.92
CA ALA A 109 -13.38 4.94 18.86
C ALA A 109 -14.64 5.52 19.53
N ASP A 110 -15.70 5.75 18.76
CA ASP A 110 -17.01 6.20 19.25
C ASP A 110 -17.58 5.18 20.23
N ARG A 111 -17.57 3.90 19.85
CA ARG A 111 -18.02 2.81 20.72
C ARG A 111 -17.21 2.74 22.02
N THR A 112 -15.91 2.93 21.94
CA THR A 112 -15.05 2.96 23.13
C THR A 112 -15.39 4.17 24.01
N ARG A 113 -15.66 5.34 23.43
CA ARG A 113 -16.02 6.56 24.15
C ARG A 113 -17.36 6.45 24.88
N GLU A 114 -18.36 5.77 24.31
CA GLU A 114 -19.64 5.49 24.99
C GLU A 114 -19.46 4.74 26.32
N LEU A 115 -18.42 3.92 26.42
CA LEU A 115 -18.16 3.09 27.60
C LEU A 115 -17.24 3.77 28.63
N ILE A 116 -16.65 4.92 28.30
CA ILE A 116 -15.80 5.67 29.23
C ILE A 116 -16.69 6.49 30.18
N ALA A 117 -16.66 6.13 31.45
CA ALA A 117 -17.16 6.98 32.54
C ALA A 117 -15.97 7.67 33.20
N GLU A 118 -15.74 8.96 32.90
CA GLU A 118 -14.63 9.71 33.49
C GLU A 118 -14.84 9.93 35.01
N PRO A 119 -13.75 10.00 35.81
CA PRO A 119 -12.35 9.88 35.41
C PRO A 119 -11.90 8.41 35.24
N LEU A 120 -11.21 8.11 34.13
CA LEU A 120 -10.62 6.81 33.88
C LEU A 120 -9.10 6.93 33.65
N GLU A 121 -8.31 6.14 34.39
CA GLU A 121 -6.86 6.09 34.16
C GLU A 121 -6.51 5.51 32.78
N LEU A 122 -5.35 5.89 32.24
CA LEU A 122 -4.89 5.45 30.91
C LEU A 122 -4.93 3.93 30.75
N ARG A 123 -4.48 3.17 31.76
CA ARG A 123 -4.50 1.71 31.72
C ARG A 123 -5.92 1.13 31.65
N ALA A 124 -6.89 1.78 32.29
CA ALA A 124 -8.28 1.40 32.20
C ALA A 124 -8.86 1.69 30.81
N LYS A 125 -8.50 2.83 30.21
CA LYS A 125 -8.85 3.18 28.81
C LYS A 125 -8.30 2.13 27.82
N CYS A 126 -7.04 1.72 27.97
CA CYS A 126 -6.46 0.63 27.15
C CYS A 126 -7.21 -0.70 27.31
N ARG A 127 -7.57 -1.09 28.55
CA ARG A 127 -8.35 -2.33 28.77
C ARG A 127 -9.72 -2.27 28.11
N LEU A 128 -10.36 -1.11 28.14
CA LEU A 128 -11.65 -0.91 27.52
C LEU A 128 -11.57 -1.00 26.00
N LEU A 129 -10.55 -0.38 25.39
CA LEU A 129 -10.25 -0.54 23.97
C LEU A 129 -10.05 -2.02 23.60
N CYS A 130 -9.23 -2.75 24.35
CA CYS A 130 -9.04 -4.20 24.14
C CYS A 130 -10.36 -4.98 24.26
N ARG A 131 -11.23 -4.60 25.20
CA ARG A 131 -12.56 -5.22 25.33
C ARG A 131 -13.44 -4.94 24.11
N VAL A 132 -13.47 -3.72 23.60
CA VAL A 132 -14.24 -3.40 22.38
C VAL A 132 -13.70 -4.21 21.21
N LEU A 133 -12.38 -4.14 20.95
CA LEU A 133 -11.76 -4.81 19.80
C LEU A 133 -11.86 -6.34 19.87
N PHE A 134 -11.48 -6.96 21.00
CA PHE A 134 -11.40 -8.41 21.10
C PHE A 134 -12.66 -9.04 21.71
N GLY A 135 -13.38 -8.32 22.56
CA GLY A 135 -14.59 -8.83 23.20
C GLY A 135 -15.82 -8.63 22.32
N GLU A 136 -16.14 -7.37 22.01
CA GLU A 136 -17.40 -7.00 21.33
C GLU A 136 -17.30 -7.23 19.81
N GLU A 137 -16.22 -6.76 19.18
CA GLU A 137 -16.02 -6.83 17.72
C GLU A 137 -15.39 -8.15 17.26
N GLY A 138 -14.86 -8.95 18.20
CA GLY A 138 -14.36 -10.28 17.91
C GLY A 138 -13.08 -10.33 17.06
N TYR A 139 -12.31 -9.24 16.95
CA TYR A 139 -11.03 -9.28 16.25
C TYR A 139 -10.12 -10.34 16.87
N ARG A 140 -9.51 -11.19 16.04
CA ARG A 140 -8.56 -12.24 16.49
C ARG A 140 -7.21 -12.15 15.76
N GLY A 141 -7.05 -11.16 14.87
CA GLY A 141 -5.94 -11.14 13.89
C GLY A 141 -6.08 -12.26 12.85
N ALA A 142 -5.20 -12.25 11.85
CA ALA A 142 -5.12 -13.35 10.88
C ALA A 142 -4.68 -14.64 11.61
N GLN A 143 -5.61 -15.58 11.77
CA GLN A 143 -5.34 -16.89 12.39
C GLN A 143 -4.70 -17.89 11.40
N GLU A 144 -4.64 -17.53 10.12
CA GLU A 144 -3.98 -18.34 9.10
C GLU A 144 -2.49 -18.01 9.04
N SER A 145 -1.69 -19.05 9.20
CA SER A 145 -0.23 -19.05 9.19
C SER A 145 0.34 -18.22 8.04
N SER A 146 0.91 -17.05 8.34
CA SER A 146 1.87 -16.42 7.44
C SER A 146 2.97 -17.46 7.16
N PRO A 147 3.27 -17.82 5.90
CA PRO A 147 4.39 -18.71 5.62
C PRO A 147 5.64 -18.02 6.13
N ARG A 148 6.22 -18.61 7.18
CA ARG A 148 7.49 -18.20 7.76
C ARG A 148 8.46 -17.92 6.60
N PRO A 149 9.03 -16.71 6.49
CA PRO A 149 9.96 -16.42 5.41
C PRO A 149 11.10 -17.46 5.49
N PRO A 150 11.52 -18.04 4.35
CA PRO A 150 12.63 -18.97 4.36
C PRO A 150 13.83 -18.28 5.01
N PRO A 151 14.63 -18.99 5.83
CA PRO A 151 15.80 -18.41 6.45
C PRO A 151 16.67 -17.80 5.34
N PRO A 152 17.28 -16.61 5.58
CA PRO A 152 18.16 -16.01 4.59
C PRO A 152 19.19 -17.05 4.16
N CYS A 153 19.36 -17.21 2.85
CA CYS A 153 20.40 -18.04 2.27
C CYS A 153 21.77 -17.52 2.73
N CYS A 154 22.19 -17.92 3.93
CA CYS A 154 23.59 -17.91 4.29
C CYS A 154 24.25 -18.94 3.37
N PRO A 155 25.17 -18.56 2.48
CA PRO A 155 25.94 -19.55 1.75
C PRO A 155 26.65 -20.39 2.79
N ARG A 156 26.35 -21.69 2.83
CA ARG A 156 27.12 -22.65 3.63
C ARG A 156 28.56 -22.50 3.18
N SER A 157 29.40 -21.89 4.01
CA SER A 157 30.84 -21.97 3.83
C SER A 157 31.18 -23.46 3.85
N SER A 158 31.66 -23.95 2.71
CA SER A 158 32.20 -25.28 2.54
C SER A 158 33.34 -25.44 3.54
N ARG A 159 33.09 -26.05 4.70
CA ARG A 159 34.19 -26.54 5.54
C ARG A 159 34.81 -27.73 4.81
N PRO A 160 36.11 -27.71 4.48
CA PRO A 160 36.77 -28.86 3.88
C PRO A 160 36.93 -29.97 4.92
N GLY A 161 36.92 -31.20 4.41
CA GLY A 161 36.77 -32.46 5.12
C GLY A 161 37.50 -32.61 6.47
N ALA A 162 36.74 -33.04 7.48
CA ALA A 162 37.30 -33.78 8.59
C ALA A 162 37.41 -35.26 8.18
N ALA A 163 38.64 -35.74 8.02
CA ALA A 163 38.95 -37.13 7.78
C ALA A 163 38.37 -38.02 8.90
N SER A 164 37.66 -39.08 8.51
CA SER A 164 37.25 -40.14 9.42
C SER A 164 38.44 -41.07 9.67
N PRO A 165 38.82 -41.39 10.93
CA PRO A 165 39.76 -42.46 11.17
C PRO A 165 39.01 -43.79 11.17
N SER A 166 39.44 -44.68 10.28
CA SER A 166 39.12 -46.10 10.27
C SER A 166 39.42 -46.75 11.62
N ARG A 167 38.49 -47.54 12.15
CA ARG A 167 38.81 -48.64 13.05
C ARG A 167 38.19 -49.92 12.52
N SER A 168 39.08 -50.79 12.05
CA SER A 168 38.84 -52.23 11.89
C SER A 168 39.30 -52.95 13.15
N ALA A 169 38.57 -54.03 13.47
CA ALA A 169 38.80 -55.05 14.51
C ALA A 169 38.51 -54.64 15.97
#